data_AF-A0A969EPZ7-F1
#
_entry.id   AF-A0A969EPZ7-F1
#
_cell.length_a   1.000
_cell.length_b   1.000
_cell.length_c   1.000
_cell.angle_alpha   90.00
_cell.angle_beta   90.00
_cell.angle_gamma   90.00
#
_symmetry.space_group_name_H-M   'P 1'
#
loop_
_entity.id
_entity.type
_entity.pdbx_description
1 polymer ?
#
loop_
_entity_poly.entity_id
_entity_poly.type
_entity_poly.pdbx_seq_one_letter_code
_entity_poly.pdbx_strand_id
1 'polypeptide(L)'
;MFLAATIAIGVPLLAPLYLWELANGARVAINAVTMASIVYVAIFPSILAFIFWNRAVAELGANRTGQFLHLMPAFGAIQSMLFLGERLHDFHVAGIGLIATGIYLATRFRQETEG
;
A
#
# COMPACT_ATOMS: atom_id res chain seq x y z
N MET A 1 6.35 17.58 0.94
CA MET A 1 7.50 17.63 1.87
C MET A 1 7.70 16.29 2.59
N PHE A 2 6.67 15.71 3.21
CA PHE A 2 6.79 14.44 3.93
C PHE A 2 7.29 13.25 3.09
N LEU A 3 6.70 12.97 1.91
CA LEU A 3 7.15 11.89 1.02
C LEU A 3 8.63 12.01 0.61
N ALA A 4 9.10 13.23 0.35
CA ALA A 4 10.50 13.46 0.02
C ALA A 4 11.42 13.20 1.23
N ALA A 5 10.99 13.55 2.44
CA ALA A 5 11.73 13.26 3.66
C ALA A 5 11.81 11.75 3.94
N THR A 6 10.71 11.00 3.76
CA THR A 6 10.72 9.53 3.93
C THR A 6 11.63 8.86 2.91
N ILE A 7 11.70 9.36 1.67
CA ILE A 7 12.65 8.88 0.65
C ILE A 7 14.09 9.23 1.05
N ALA A 8 14.35 10.48 1.44
CA ALA A 8 15.68 10.96 1.80
C ALA A 8 16.28 10.22 3.01
N ILE A 9 15.44 9.76 3.94
CA ILE A 9 15.86 8.94 5.09
C ILE A 9 15.91 7.46 4.72
N GLY A 10 14.92 6.96 3.99
CA GLY A 10 14.81 5.55 3.63
C GLY A 10 15.94 5.08 2.69
N VAL A 11 16.37 5.92 1.75
CA VAL A 11 17.43 5.56 0.80
C VAL A 11 18.78 5.29 1.50
N PRO A 12 19.32 6.19 2.35
CA PRO A 12 20.54 5.91 3.11
C PRO A 12 20.40 4.71 4.04
N LEU A 13 19.22 4.50 4.63
CA LEU A 13 18.98 3.38 5.53
C LEU A 13 19.02 2.03 4.80
N LEU A 14 18.48 1.97 3.58
CA LEU A 14 18.48 0.76 2.74
C LEU A 14 19.80 0.57 1.97
N ALA A 15 20.57 1.63 1.75
CA ALA A 15 21.83 1.61 1.02
C ALA A 15 22.83 0.54 1.51
N PRO A 16 23.16 0.40 2.81
CA PRO A 16 24.11 -0.62 3.27
C PRO A 16 23.60 -2.05 3.01
N LEU A 17 22.30 -2.29 3.12
CA LEU A 17 21.70 -3.59 2.84
C LEU A 17 21.79 -3.91 1.35
N TYR A 18 21.45 -2.96 0.49
CA TYR A 18 21.58 -3.11 -0.96
C TYR A 18 23.03 -3.34 -1.41
N LEU A 19 23.99 -2.63 -0.81
CA LEU A 19 25.42 -2.85 -1.07
C LEU A 19 25.87 -4.24 -0.63
N TRP A 20 25.34 -4.75 0.48
CA TRP A 20 25.61 -6.11 0.95
C TRP A 20 25.05 -7.17 -0.01
N GLU A 21 23.83 -6.99 -0.52
CA GLU A 21 23.27 -7.87 -1.57
C GLU A 21 24.13 -7.87 -2.83
N LEU A 22 24.57 -6.70 -3.28
CA LEU A 22 25.43 -6.54 -4.45
C LEU A 22 26.79 -7.22 -4.25
N ALA A 23 27.35 -7.17 -3.03
CA ALA A 23 28.58 -7.85 -2.66
C ALA A 23 28.43 -9.38 -2.65
N ASN A 24 27.23 -9.89 -2.33
CA ASN A 24 26.88 -11.32 -2.39
C ASN A 24 26.47 -11.79 -3.80
N GLY A 25 26.61 -10.95 -4.83
CA GLY A 25 26.36 -11.31 -6.22
C GLY A 25 24.93 -11.09 -6.71
N ALA A 26 24.05 -10.48 -5.91
CA ALA A 26 22.74 -10.07 -6.40
C ALA A 26 22.88 -9.01 -7.50
N ARG A 27 22.08 -9.12 -8.56
CA ARG A 27 22.08 -8.19 -9.69
C ARG A 27 20.65 -7.83 -10.02
N VAL A 28 20.37 -6.53 -10.12
CA VAL A 28 19.09 -6.07 -10.66
C VAL A 28 19.11 -6.27 -12.17
N ALA A 29 18.12 -6.99 -12.69
CA ALA A 29 17.92 -7.12 -14.13
C ALA A 29 17.42 -5.78 -14.70
N ILE A 30 18.33 -4.98 -15.26
CA ILE A 30 17.99 -3.73 -15.92
C ILE A 30 17.41 -4.06 -17.30
N ASN A 31 16.08 -4.20 -17.34
CA ASN A 31 15.33 -4.40 -18.58
C ASN A 31 14.10 -3.47 -18.59
N ALA A 32 13.44 -3.41 -19.75
CA ALA A 32 12.29 -2.52 -19.95
C ALA A 32 11.15 -2.80 -18.97
N VAL A 33 10.91 -4.06 -18.62
CA VAL A 33 9.86 -4.47 -17.66
C VAL A 33 10.19 -3.95 -16.27
N THR A 34 11.41 -4.18 -15.77
CA THR A 34 11.86 -3.67 -14.47
C THR A 34 11.74 -2.15 -14.40
N MET A 35 12.19 -1.44 -15.44
CA MET A 35 12.13 0.02 -15.49
C MET A 35 10.68 0.53 -15.50
N ALA A 36 9.82 -0.08 -16.32
CA ALA A 36 8.40 0.25 -16.38
C ALA A 36 7.71 0.01 -15.03
N SER A 37 8.02 -1.08 -14.34
CA SER A 37 7.50 -1.40 -13.01
C SER A 37 7.93 -0.34 -11.97
N ILE A 38 9.20 0.08 -11.98
CA ILE A 38 9.69 1.15 -11.09
C ILE A 38 8.93 2.46 -11.34
N VAL A 39 8.79 2.86 -12.61
CA VAL A 39 8.07 4.09 -12.99
C VAL A 39 6.60 4.01 -12.57
N TYR A 40 5.95 2.86 -12.79
CA TYR A 40 4.57 2.64 -12.38
C TYR A 40 4.39 2.82 -10.87
N VAL A 41 5.22 2.15 -10.05
CA VAL A 41 5.16 2.23 -8.59
C VAL A 41 5.51 3.62 -8.06
N ALA A 42 6.47 4.31 -8.68
CA ALA A 42 6.84 5.67 -8.29
C ALA A 42 5.70 6.67 -8.53
N ILE A 43 5.01 6.58 -9.67
CA ILE A 43 4.00 7.56 -10.04
C ILE A 43 2.67 7.27 -9.36
N PHE A 44 2.12 6.06 -9.50
CA PHE A 44 0.73 5.78 -9.13
C PHE A 44 0.55 5.55 -7.62
N PRO A 45 1.06 4.45 -7.02
CA PRO A 45 0.84 4.16 -5.61
C PRO A 45 1.67 5.02 -4.67
N SER A 46 2.65 5.79 -5.17
CA SER A 46 3.46 6.69 -4.34
C SER A 46 3.04 8.16 -4.50
N ILE A 47 3.39 8.82 -5.61
CA ILE A 47 3.18 10.27 -5.77
C ILE A 47 1.69 10.62 -5.85
N LEU A 48 0.94 10.00 -6.77
CA LEU A 48 -0.47 10.31 -6.98
C LEU A 48 -1.31 9.92 -5.75
N ALA A 49 -1.09 8.72 -5.20
CA ALA A 49 -1.76 8.29 -3.97
C ALA A 49 -1.52 9.28 -2.82
N PHE A 50 -0.28 9.73 -2.62
CA PHE A 50 0.03 10.71 -1.57
C PHE A 50 -0.66 12.07 -1.81
N ILE A 51 -0.72 12.55 -3.05
CA ILE A 51 -1.42 13.79 -3.40
C ILE A 51 -2.92 13.65 -3.11
N PHE A 52 -3.56 12.59 -3.58
CA PHE A 52 -4.98 12.35 -3.35
C PHE A 52 -5.31 12.13 -1.89
N TRP A 53 -4.44 11.44 -1.15
CA TRP A 53 -4.58 11.28 0.29
C TRP A 53 -4.57 12.62 1.01
N ASN A 54 -3.58 13.48 0.74
CA ASN A 54 -3.52 14.80 1.39
C ASN A 54 -4.72 15.68 1.03
N ARG A 55 -5.20 15.62 -0.23
CA ARG A 55 -6.42 16.33 -0.63
C ARG A 55 -7.65 15.80 0.11
N ALA A 56 -7.82 14.49 0.18
CA ALA A 56 -8.93 13.86 0.90
C ALA A 56 -8.87 14.18 2.41
N VAL A 57 -7.69 14.19 3.03
CA VAL A 57 -7.51 14.61 4.43
C VAL A 57 -7.87 16.08 4.62
N ALA A 58 -7.49 16.96 3.68
CA ALA A 58 -7.82 18.38 3.75
C ALA A 58 -9.32 18.66 3.62
N GLU A 59 -10.03 17.88 2.80
CA GLU A 59 -11.46 18.09 2.52
C GLU A 59 -12.40 17.34 3.48
N LEU A 60 -12.05 16.09 3.86
CA LEU A 60 -12.91 15.21 4.67
C LEU A 60 -12.43 15.07 6.13
N GLY A 61 -11.22 15.53 6.43
CA GLY A 61 -10.55 15.33 7.71
C GLY A 61 -9.90 13.95 7.86
N ALA A 62 -8.83 13.87 8.65
CA ALA A 62 -8.03 12.65 8.82
C ALA A 62 -8.85 11.45 9.33
N ASN A 63 -9.85 11.69 10.20
CA ASN A 63 -10.65 10.63 10.80
C ASN A 63 -11.51 9.88 9.77
N ARG A 64 -12.15 10.61 8.85
CA ARG A 64 -12.98 10.02 7.79
C ARG A 64 -12.11 9.39 6.69
N THR A 65 -11.06 10.08 6.27
CA THR A 65 -10.14 9.58 5.24
C THR A 65 -9.43 8.31 5.70
N GLY A 66 -9.08 8.21 6.99
CA GLY A 66 -8.54 7.01 7.63
C GLY A 66 -9.36 5.74 7.42
N GLN A 67 -10.70 5.86 7.37
CA GLN A 67 -11.57 4.70 7.18
C GLN A 67 -11.39 4.03 5.81
N PHE A 68 -10.97 4.77 4.77
CA PHE A 68 -10.75 4.21 3.44
C PHE A 68 -9.54 3.27 3.37
N LEU A 69 -8.59 3.37 4.30
CA LEU A 69 -7.45 2.44 4.36
C LEU A 69 -7.89 1.01 4.63
N HIS A 70 -9.03 0.83 5.30
CA HIS A 70 -9.62 -0.48 5.52
C HIS A 70 -10.07 -1.17 4.22
N LEU A 71 -10.27 -0.42 3.15
CA LEU A 71 -10.60 -0.96 1.83
C LEU A 71 -9.36 -1.38 1.02
N MET A 72 -8.15 -0.95 1.41
CA MET A 72 -6.91 -1.32 0.68
C MET A 72 -6.75 -2.83 0.49
N PRO A 73 -7.01 -3.71 1.49
CA PRO A 73 -6.90 -5.15 1.29
C PRO A 73 -7.87 -5.69 0.23
N ALA A 74 -9.09 -5.17 0.16
CA ALA A 74 -10.07 -5.58 -0.84
C ALA A 74 -9.63 -5.17 -2.26
N PHE A 75 -9.15 -3.94 -2.43
CA PHE A 75 -8.57 -3.50 -3.70
C PHE A 75 -7.34 -4.31 -4.08
N GLY A 76 -6.46 -4.64 -3.13
CA GLY A 76 -5.31 -5.51 -3.36
C GLY A 76 -5.70 -6.88 -3.90
N ALA A 77 -6.69 -7.53 -3.28
CA ALA A 77 -7.21 -8.83 -3.73
C ALA A 77 -7.80 -8.74 -5.14
N ILE A 78 -8.61 -7.72 -5.43
CA ILE A 78 -9.19 -7.50 -6.76
C ILE A 78 -8.08 -7.28 -7.81
N GLN A 79 -7.09 -6.45 -7.52
CA GLN A 79 -5.97 -6.19 -8.42
C GLN A 79 -5.16 -7.46 -8.69
N SER A 80 -4.92 -8.27 -7.65
CA SER A 80 -4.20 -9.55 -7.81
C SER A 80 -4.95 -10.52 -8.73
N MET A 81 -6.27 -10.64 -8.56
CA MET A 81 -7.10 -11.48 -9.44
C MET A 81 -7.09 -10.98 -10.89
N LEU A 82 -7.17 -9.66 -11.10
CA LEU A 82 -7.24 -9.06 -12.44
C LEU A 82 -5.90 -9.07 -13.19
N PHE A 83 -4.79 -8.75 -12.51
CA PHE A 83 -3.50 -8.53 -13.15
C PHE A 83 -2.55 -9.72 -13.03
N LEU A 84 -2.60 -10.48 -11.93
CA LEU A 84 -1.75 -11.66 -11.73
C LEU A 84 -2.48 -12.96 -12.13
N GLY A 85 -3.79 -12.89 -12.39
CA GLY A 85 -4.59 -14.07 -12.75
C GLY A 85 -4.77 -15.05 -11.60
N GLU A 86 -4.59 -14.59 -10.35
CA GLU A 86 -4.78 -15.44 -9.18
C GLU A 86 -6.24 -15.94 -9.10
N ARG A 87 -6.39 -17.25 -8.98
CA ARG A 87 -7.70 -17.87 -8.81
C ARG A 87 -8.21 -17.64 -7.38
N LEU A 88 -9.50 -17.30 -7.27
CA LEU A 88 -10.21 -17.25 -6.01
C LEU A 88 -10.21 -18.64 -5.37
N HIS A 89 -9.34 -18.82 -4.40
CA HIS A 89 -9.33 -19.95 -3.50
C HIS A 89 -10.05 -19.59 -2.20
N ASP A 90 -10.49 -20.60 -1.45
CA ASP A 90 -11.23 -20.42 -0.19
C ASP A 90 -10.49 -19.54 0.83
N PHE A 91 -9.15 -19.53 0.81
CA PHE A 91 -8.36 -18.66 1.69
C PHE A 91 -8.47 -17.17 1.35
N HIS A 92 -8.70 -16.79 0.08
CA HIS A 92 -8.99 -15.40 -0.29
C HIS A 92 -10.34 -14.97 0.29
N VAL A 93 -11.34 -15.86 0.23
CA VAL A 93 -12.68 -15.61 0.79
C VAL A 93 -12.59 -15.50 2.31
N ALA A 94 -11.87 -16.39 2.98
CA ALA A 94 -11.63 -16.32 4.42
C ALA A 94 -10.90 -15.04 4.82
N GLY A 95 -9.87 -14.63 4.06
CA GLY A 95 -9.14 -13.38 4.28
C GLY A 95 -10.03 -12.15 4.13
N ILE A 96 -10.81 -12.07 3.05
CA ILE A 96 -11.79 -10.99 2.81
C ILE A 96 -12.82 -10.94 3.95
N GLY A 97 -13.33 -12.11 4.38
CA GLY A 97 -14.24 -12.21 5.52
C GLY A 97 -13.63 -11.66 6.80
N LEU A 98 -12.39 -12.02 7.11
CA LEU A 98 -11.68 -11.59 8.32
C LEU A 98 -11.40 -10.08 8.30
N ILE A 99 -11.05 -9.53 7.14
CA ILE A 99 -10.95 -8.08 6.92
C ILE A 99 -12.31 -7.42 7.18
N ALA A 100 -13.39 -7.90 6.56
CA ALA A 100 -14.73 -7.35 6.74
C ALA A 100 -15.19 -7.38 8.20
N THR A 101 -14.94 -8.47 8.92
CA THR A 101 -15.22 -8.61 10.35
C THR A 101 -14.41 -7.61 11.18
N GLY A 102 -13.10 -7.46 10.90
CA GLY A 102 -12.24 -6.49 11.58
C GLY A 102 -12.71 -5.05 11.39
N ILE A 103 -13.13 -4.70 10.17
CA ILE A 103 -13.71 -3.38 9.86
C ILE A 103 -15.01 -3.19 10.64
N TYR A 104 -15.91 -4.16 10.59
CA TYR A 104 -17.19 -4.09 11.29
C TYR A 104 -17.01 -3.86 12.80
N LEU A 105 -16.13 -4.62 13.45
CA LEU A 105 -15.79 -4.45 14.86
C LEU A 105 -15.20 -3.06 15.14
N ALA A 106 -14.20 -2.62 14.36
CA ALA A 106 -13.56 -1.33 14.55
C ALA A 106 -14.54 -0.14 14.38
N THR A 107 -15.47 -0.25 13.44
CA THR A 107 -16.50 0.77 13.23
C THR A 107 -17.58 0.74 14.32
N ARG A 108 -18.00 -0.44 14.79
CA ARG A 108 -19.00 -0.58 15.88
C ARG A 108 -18.49 -0.10 17.23
N PHE A 109 -17.28 -0.50 17.63
CA PHE A 109 -16.70 -0.10 18.92
C PHE A 109 -16.48 1.41 19.03
N ARG A 110 -16.30 2.10 17.90
CA ARG A 110 -16.16 3.57 17.91
C ARG A 110 -17.49 4.30 18.11
N GLN A 111 -18.62 3.71 17.70
CA GLN A 111 -19.93 4.31 17.93
C GLN A 111 -20.36 4.27 19.41
N GLU A 112 -19.86 3.31 20.18
CA GLU A 112 -20.14 3.18 21.63
C GLU A 112 -19.29 4.11 22.51
N THR A 113 -18.23 4.73 21.98
CA THR A 113 -17.37 5.67 22.74
C THR A 113 -17.65 7.15 22.48
N GLU A 114 -18.44 7.48 21.45
CA GLU A 114 -18.80 8.86 21.09
C GLU A 114 -20.28 9.21 21.39
N GLY A 115 -21.04 8.31 22.03
CA GLY A 115 -22.43 8.52 22.48
C GLY A 115 -22.54 8.63 24.00
#